data_AF-A0A0A0IJ48-F1
#
_entry.id   AF-A0A0A0IJ48-F1
#
_cell.length_a   1.000
_cell.length_b   1.000
_cell.length_c   1.000
_cell.angle_alpha   90.00
_cell.angle_beta   90.00
_cell.angle_gamma   90.00
#
_symmetry.space_group_name_H-M   'P 1'
#
loop_
_entity.id
_entity.type
_entity.pdbx_description
1 polymer ?
#
loop_
_entity_poly.entity_id
_entity_poly.type
_entity_poly.pdbx_seq_one_letter_code
_entity_poly.pdbx_strand_id
1 'polypeptide(L)'
;MIKMDINSKIMTYQSNSVTNCNTKKPSNTKNIERTYDYFELSSEGKSYNLAKVMEIHEKGFHKIPSKEESDYYWAARKSDPELDARLYERDKAEALKFIGQVQTILMKTSSGQKLTPDEEKMVKNDPNLQQAIQMRNF
;
A
#
# COMPACT_ATOMS: atom_id res chain seq x y z
N MET A 1 8.19 -10.40 42.57
CA MET A 1 6.88 -10.19 41.93
C MET A 1 6.64 -8.69 41.88
N ILE A 2 6.97 -8.05 40.75
CA ILE A 2 6.95 -6.59 40.59
C ILE A 2 5.77 -6.25 39.68
N LYS A 3 4.78 -5.53 40.21
CA LYS A 3 3.70 -4.93 39.43
C LYS A 3 4.22 -3.60 38.86
N MET A 4 4.25 -3.48 37.54
CA MET A 4 4.44 -2.20 36.87
C MET A 4 3.07 -1.73 36.37
N ASP A 5 2.54 -0.69 37.01
CA ASP A 5 1.37 0.05 36.53
C ASP A 5 1.79 0.93 35.34
N ILE A 6 1.27 0.62 34.15
CA ILE A 6 1.46 1.43 32.94
C ILE A 6 0.23 2.32 32.77
N ASN A 7 0.35 3.57 33.23
CA ASN A 7 -0.55 4.64 32.86
C ASN A 7 -0.19 5.12 31.43
N SER A 8 -0.85 4.60 30.40
CA SER A 8 -0.83 5.20 29.07
C SER A 8 -2.10 6.04 28.86
N LYS A 9 -1.93 7.37 28.89
CA LYS A 9 -2.95 8.32 28.43
C LYS A 9 -3.16 8.09 26.93
N ILE A 10 -4.28 7.46 26.58
CA ILE A 10 -4.75 7.36 25.20
C ILE A 10 -5.24 8.76 24.79
N MET A 11 -4.47 9.45 23.94
CA MET A 11 -4.95 10.64 23.21
C MET A 11 -5.91 10.15 22.12
N THR A 12 -7.20 10.32 22.34
CA THR A 12 -8.24 10.15 21.34
C THR A 12 -8.29 11.40 20.45
N TYR A 13 -7.81 11.28 19.21
CA TYR A 13 -8.13 12.25 18.17
C TYR A 13 -9.57 11.97 17.71
N GLN A 14 -10.50 12.83 18.14
CA GLN A 14 -11.87 12.85 17.63
C GLN A 14 -11.87 13.32 16.18
N SER A 15 -12.13 12.38 15.26
CA SER A 15 -12.48 12.69 13.88
C SER A 15 -13.91 13.23 13.83
N ASN A 16 -14.06 14.54 13.67
CA ASN A 16 -15.34 15.16 13.35
C ASN A 16 -15.66 14.92 11.87
N SER A 17 -16.35 13.81 11.55
CA SER A 17 -16.99 13.64 10.25
C SER A 17 -18.38 14.30 10.30
N VAL A 18 -18.45 15.53 9.80
CA VAL A 18 -19.75 16.15 9.47
C VAL A 18 -20.25 15.50 8.18
N THR A 19 -21.29 14.71 8.36
CA THR A 19 -22.22 14.21 7.34
C THR A 19 -22.66 15.31 6.37
N ASN A 20 -22.50 15.06 5.07
CA ASN A 20 -23.44 15.58 4.09
C ASN A 20 -23.86 14.47 3.13
N CYS A 21 -24.99 13.85 3.44
CA CYS A 21 -25.60 12.77 2.70
C CYS A 21 -26.51 13.41 1.65
N ASN A 22 -26.13 13.41 0.38
CA ASN A 22 -27.08 13.66 -0.71
C ASN A 22 -27.46 12.32 -1.35
N THR A 23 -28.64 11.85 -0.96
CA THR A 23 -29.35 10.70 -1.51
C THR A 23 -29.68 10.91 -3.00
N LYS A 24 -29.12 10.07 -3.88
CA LYS A 24 -29.78 9.71 -5.15
C LYS A 24 -29.78 8.18 -5.34
N LYS A 25 -30.98 7.69 -5.66
CA LYS A 25 -31.43 6.30 -5.79
C LYS A 25 -30.65 5.48 -6.82
N PRO A 26 -30.71 4.13 -6.76
CA PRO A 26 -29.97 3.26 -7.67
C PRO A 26 -30.65 3.22 -9.04
N SER A 27 -29.91 3.58 -10.09
CA SER A 27 -30.34 3.36 -11.47
C SER A 27 -29.37 2.42 -12.18
N ASN A 28 -29.81 1.16 -12.25
CA ASN A 28 -29.73 0.25 -13.39
C ASN A 28 -28.44 0.21 -14.22
N THR A 29 -27.74 -0.91 -14.08
CA THR A 29 -26.71 -1.44 -14.99
C THR A 29 -27.13 -1.38 -16.46
N LYS A 30 -26.40 -0.60 -17.26
CA LYS A 30 -25.93 -0.93 -18.63
C LYS A 30 -25.04 0.21 -19.14
N ASN A 31 -23.90 -0.18 -19.72
CA ASN A 31 -22.80 0.64 -20.28
C ASN A 31 -21.80 1.19 -19.27
N ILE A 32 -20.79 0.37 -18.95
CA ILE A 32 -19.52 0.84 -18.37
C ILE A 32 -18.72 1.48 -19.52
N GLU A 33 -19.14 2.68 -19.93
CA GLU A 33 -18.18 3.63 -20.49
C GLU A 33 -17.12 3.84 -19.40
N ARG A 34 -15.84 3.62 -19.73
CA ARG A 34 -14.75 3.96 -18.82
C ARG A 34 -14.78 5.47 -18.65
N THR A 35 -15.49 5.94 -17.63
CA THR A 35 -15.35 7.29 -17.12
C THR A 35 -13.94 7.37 -16.57
N TYR A 36 -13.04 7.94 -17.36
CA TYR A 36 -11.72 8.30 -16.88
C TYR A 36 -11.93 9.39 -15.84
N ASP A 37 -11.81 9.03 -14.57
CA ASP A 37 -11.74 9.99 -13.48
C ASP A 37 -10.43 10.76 -13.65
N TYR A 38 -10.54 11.90 -14.32
CA TYR A 38 -9.47 12.89 -14.46
C TYR A 38 -9.44 13.74 -13.19
N PHE A 39 -8.26 13.91 -12.60
CA PHE A 39 -8.05 14.86 -11.50
C PHE A 39 -7.46 16.17 -12.07
N GLU A 40 -7.98 17.30 -11.59
CA GLU A 40 -7.56 18.68 -11.86
C GLU A 40 -7.51 19.39 -10.49
N LEU A 41 -6.55 20.23 -10.08
CA LEU A 41 -5.67 21.18 -10.77
C LEU A 41 -4.33 21.35 -10.00
N SER A 42 -3.20 21.15 -10.69
CA SER A 42 -1.97 21.90 -10.38
C SER A 42 -2.17 23.38 -10.74
N SER A 43 -1.39 24.29 -10.14
CA SER A 43 -1.34 25.72 -10.47
C SER A 43 -1.07 26.03 -11.97
N GLU A 44 -0.77 25.01 -12.79
CA GLU A 44 -0.52 25.09 -14.24
C GLU A 44 -1.64 24.54 -15.14
N GLY A 45 -2.79 24.08 -14.61
CA GLY A 45 -3.91 23.64 -15.46
C GLY A 45 -3.74 22.26 -16.13
N LYS A 46 -2.85 21.40 -15.60
CA LYS A 46 -2.62 20.05 -16.13
C LYS A 46 -3.54 19.03 -15.44
N SER A 47 -4.30 18.29 -16.25
CA SER A 47 -5.12 17.16 -15.80
C SER A 47 -4.38 15.83 -15.96
N TYR A 48 -4.45 14.97 -14.94
CA TYR A 48 -3.81 13.66 -14.95
C TYR A 48 -4.84 12.52 -14.97
N ASN A 49 -4.53 11.47 -15.71
CA ASN A 49 -5.38 10.29 -15.86
C ASN A 49 -5.03 9.28 -14.75
N LEU A 50 -5.99 9.00 -13.85
CA LEU A 50 -5.78 8.11 -12.72
C LEU A 50 -5.31 6.71 -13.15
N ALA A 51 -5.91 6.14 -14.19
CA ALA A 51 -5.59 4.79 -14.63
C ALA A 51 -4.13 4.70 -15.08
N LYS A 52 -3.64 5.73 -15.79
CA LYS A 52 -2.24 5.82 -16.21
C LYS A 52 -1.30 5.95 -15.01
N VAL A 53 -1.65 6.77 -14.02
CA VAL A 53 -0.85 6.90 -12.78
C VAL A 53 -0.77 5.56 -12.05
N MET A 54 -1.89 4.85 -11.91
CA MET A 54 -1.96 3.56 -11.24
C MET A 54 -1.20 2.46 -12.02
N GLU A 55 -1.22 2.50 -13.35
CA GLU A 55 -0.43 1.60 -14.19
C GLU A 55 1.08 1.82 -13.99
N ILE A 56 1.53 3.08 -13.96
CA ILE A 56 2.94 3.41 -13.72
C ILE A 56 3.35 3.03 -12.29
N HIS A 57 2.46 3.25 -11.32
CA HIS A 57 2.68 2.86 -9.92
C HIS A 57 2.92 1.36 -9.79
N GLU A 58 2.01 0.53 -10.33
CA GLU A 58 2.13 -0.93 -10.30
C GLU A 58 3.37 -1.41 -11.06
N LYS A 59 3.68 -0.77 -12.19
CA LYS A 59 4.89 -1.08 -12.97
C LYS A 59 6.15 -0.92 -12.12
N GLY A 60 6.22 0.11 -11.27
CA GLY A 60 7.37 0.41 -10.41
C GLY A 60 7.79 -0.72 -9.46
N PHE A 61 6.88 -1.64 -9.12
CA PHE A 61 7.19 -2.81 -8.28
C PHE A 61 7.91 -3.93 -9.03
N HIS A 62 7.71 -4.03 -10.34
CA HIS A 62 8.18 -5.17 -11.14
C HIS A 62 9.24 -4.77 -12.17
N LYS A 63 9.25 -3.51 -12.61
CA LYS A 63 10.07 -2.99 -13.70
C LYS A 63 10.40 -1.51 -13.48
N ILE A 64 11.52 -1.07 -14.03
CA ILE A 64 11.89 0.35 -14.03
C ILE A 64 10.98 1.08 -15.05
N PRO A 65 10.19 2.08 -14.63
CA PRO A 65 9.44 2.93 -15.57
C PRO A 65 10.37 3.75 -16.46
N SER A 66 9.90 4.18 -17.62
CA SER A 66 10.64 5.12 -18.46
C SER A 66 10.77 6.47 -17.76
N LYS A 67 11.69 7.32 -18.24
CA LYS A 67 11.85 8.68 -17.72
C LYS A 67 10.55 9.49 -17.86
N GLU A 68 9.90 9.40 -19.02
CA GLU A 68 8.63 10.09 -19.30
C GLU A 68 7.48 9.61 -18.41
N GLU A 69 7.41 8.31 -18.14
CA GLU A 69 6.44 7.73 -17.19
C GLU A 69 6.71 8.23 -15.77
N SER A 70 7.97 8.26 -15.36
CA SER A 70 8.38 8.74 -14.04
C SER A 70 8.05 10.22 -13.88
N ASP A 71 8.38 11.05 -14.87
CA ASP A 71 8.08 12.49 -14.88
C ASP A 71 6.57 12.74 -14.82
N TYR A 72 5.78 11.97 -15.57
CA TYR A 72 4.31 12.04 -15.53
C TYR A 72 3.77 11.66 -14.15
N TYR A 73 4.27 10.55 -13.58
CA TYR A 73 3.83 10.03 -12.28
C TYR A 73 4.15 11.00 -11.13
N TRP A 74 5.38 11.52 -11.06
CA TRP A 74 5.77 12.46 -10.02
C TRP A 74 5.07 13.80 -10.17
N ALA A 75 4.83 14.27 -11.39
CA ALA A 75 4.07 15.48 -11.62
C ALA A 75 2.60 15.32 -11.17
N ALA A 76 1.98 14.16 -11.43
CA ALA A 76 0.63 13.84 -10.96
C ALA A 76 0.54 13.85 -9.42
N ARG A 77 1.47 13.17 -8.74
CA ARG A 77 1.55 13.14 -7.27
C ARG A 77 1.77 14.53 -6.67
N LYS A 78 2.61 15.36 -7.29
CA LYS A 78 2.86 16.73 -6.83
C LYS A 78 1.63 17.63 -7.01
N SER A 79 0.81 17.38 -8.03
CA SER A 79 -0.35 18.19 -8.33
C SER A 79 -1.59 17.89 -7.48
N ASP A 80 -1.69 16.67 -6.95
CA ASP A 80 -2.86 16.18 -6.24
C ASP A 80 -2.45 15.50 -4.92
N PRO A 81 -2.56 16.21 -3.78
CA PRO A 81 -2.26 15.66 -2.47
C PRO A 81 -3.14 14.47 -2.07
N GLU A 82 -4.38 14.39 -2.57
CA GLU A 82 -5.28 13.27 -2.26
C GLU A 82 -4.81 12.00 -2.99
N LEU A 83 -4.41 12.14 -4.26
CA LEU A 83 -3.76 11.06 -5.01
C LEU A 83 -2.47 10.60 -4.34
N ASP A 84 -1.61 11.52 -3.92
CA ASP A 84 -0.36 11.20 -3.23
C ASP A 84 -0.61 10.40 -1.94
N ALA A 85 -1.56 10.85 -1.12
CA ALA A 85 -1.96 10.17 0.11
C ALA A 85 -2.55 8.77 -0.15
N ARG A 86 -3.38 8.62 -1.19
CA ARG A 86 -3.95 7.31 -1.58
C ARG A 86 -2.85 6.32 -2.01
N LEU A 87 -1.88 6.77 -2.80
CA LEU A 87 -0.76 5.93 -3.21
C LEU A 87 0.13 5.56 -2.01
N TYR A 88 0.38 6.49 -1.11
CA TYR A 88 1.14 6.21 0.12
C TYR A 88 0.46 5.15 1.01
N GLU A 89 -0.85 5.25 1.25
CA GLU A 89 -1.55 4.25 2.06
C GLU A 89 -1.57 2.86 1.38
N ARG A 90 -1.57 2.81 0.04
CA ARG A 90 -1.41 1.56 -0.71
C ARG A 90 0.00 0.96 -0.50
N ASP A 91 1.05 1.76 -0.71
CA ASP A 91 2.45 1.35 -0.50
C ASP A 91 2.66 0.81 0.92
N LYS A 92 2.10 1.52 1.91
CA LYS A 92 2.15 1.14 3.32
C LYS A 92 1.42 -0.16 3.61
N ALA A 93 0.22 -0.35 3.05
CA ALA A 93 -0.53 -1.60 3.23
C ALA A 93 0.22 -2.81 2.65
N GLU A 94 0.85 -2.64 1.48
CA GLU A 94 1.67 -3.68 0.85
C GLU A 94 2.93 -3.99 1.67
N ALA A 95 3.64 -2.97 2.15
CA ALA A 95 4.79 -3.14 3.03
C ALA A 95 4.42 -3.88 4.33
N LEU A 96 3.29 -3.52 4.95
CA LEU A 96 2.80 -4.20 6.16
C LEU A 96 2.46 -5.67 5.89
N LYS A 97 1.85 -5.96 4.74
CA LYS A 97 1.56 -7.34 4.31
C LYS A 97 2.86 -8.14 4.15
N PHE A 98 3.86 -7.57 3.48
CA PHE A 98 5.16 -8.21 3.30
C PHE A 98 5.86 -8.48 4.65
N ILE A 99 5.87 -7.51 5.56
CA ILE A 99 6.42 -7.68 6.91
C ILE A 99 5.70 -8.81 7.65
N GLY A 100 4.37 -8.87 7.58
CA GLY A 100 3.59 -9.96 8.18
C GLY A 100 3.93 -11.34 7.61
N GLN A 101 4.16 -11.42 6.29
CA GLN A 101 4.61 -12.66 5.63
C GLN A 101 5.99 -13.09 6.14
N VAL A 102 6.95 -12.18 6.19
CA VAL A 102 8.30 -12.45 6.72
C VAL A 102 8.25 -12.94 8.17
N GLN A 103 7.48 -12.26 9.03
CA GLN A 103 7.32 -12.68 10.42
C GLN A 103 6.69 -14.08 10.54
N THR A 104 5.68 -14.37 9.71
CA THR A 104 5.03 -15.69 9.67
C THR A 104 6.02 -16.78 9.27
N ILE A 105 6.82 -16.55 8.22
CA ILE A 105 7.87 -17.48 7.78
C ILE A 105 8.83 -17.75 8.93
N LEU A 106 9.33 -16.71 9.59
CA LEU A 106 10.30 -16.85 10.66
C LEU A 106 9.73 -17.65 11.85
N MET A 107 8.48 -17.41 12.24
CA MET A 107 7.81 -18.17 13.31
C MET A 107 7.62 -19.65 12.93
N LYS A 108 7.21 -19.92 11.69
CA LYS A 108 7.06 -21.29 11.18
C LYS A 108 8.39 -22.02 11.21
N THR A 109 9.46 -21.40 10.72
CA THR A 109 10.80 -22.00 10.74
C THR A 109 11.27 -22.31 12.15
N SER A 110 11.08 -21.39 13.11
CA SER A 110 11.49 -21.63 14.50
C SER A 110 10.67 -22.69 15.23
N SER A 111 9.42 -22.91 14.80
CA SER A 111 8.52 -23.92 15.39
C SER A 111 8.55 -25.27 14.64
N GLY A 112 9.37 -25.40 13.60
CA GLY A 112 9.44 -26.60 12.76
C GLY A 112 8.23 -26.83 11.87
N GLN A 113 7.35 -25.82 11.71
CA GLN A 113 6.22 -25.89 10.79
C GLN A 113 6.71 -25.78 9.34
N LYS A 114 6.08 -26.55 8.45
CA LYS A 114 6.39 -26.52 7.01
C LYS A 114 5.93 -25.19 6.40
N LEU A 115 6.77 -24.63 5.55
CA LEU A 115 6.45 -23.47 4.72
C LEU A 115 5.57 -23.89 3.53
N THR A 116 4.75 -22.96 3.04
CA THR A 116 4.04 -23.14 1.76
C THR A 116 5.01 -22.96 0.58
N PRO A 117 4.67 -23.44 -0.63
CA PRO A 117 5.52 -23.24 -1.81
C PRO A 117 5.87 -21.76 -2.10
N ASP A 118 4.92 -20.85 -1.85
CA ASP A 118 5.15 -19.40 -2.03
C ASP A 118 6.10 -18.83 -0.96
N GLU A 119 5.96 -19.28 0.29
CA GLU A 119 6.86 -18.90 1.38
C GLU A 119 8.28 -19.43 1.13
N GLU A 120 8.43 -20.67 0.66
CA GLU A 120 9.72 -21.22 0.26
C GLU A 120 10.37 -20.41 -0.87
N LYS A 121 9.56 -19.97 -1.85
CA LYS A 121 10.04 -19.12 -2.94
C LYS A 121 10.50 -17.76 -2.44
N MET A 122 9.78 -17.15 -1.49
CA MET A 122 10.22 -15.90 -0.83
C MET A 122 11.57 -16.10 -0.15
N VAL A 123 11.74 -17.17 0.63
CA VAL A 123 13.01 -17.48 1.29
C VAL A 123 14.12 -17.68 0.26
N LYS A 124 13.90 -18.46 -0.81
CA LYS A 124 14.90 -18.71 -1.85
C LYS A 124 15.36 -17.43 -2.57
N ASN A 125 14.45 -16.47 -2.74
CA ASN A 125 14.72 -15.24 -3.47
C ASN A 125 15.27 -14.09 -2.59
N ASP A 126 15.22 -14.21 -1.26
CA ASP A 126 15.67 -13.18 -0.32
C ASP A 126 16.83 -13.70 0.56
N PRO A 127 18.09 -13.34 0.24
CA PRO A 127 19.26 -13.73 1.02
C PRO A 127 19.22 -13.26 2.48
N ASN A 128 18.63 -12.10 2.76
CA ASN A 128 18.54 -11.57 4.12
C ASN A 128 17.56 -12.41 4.95
N LEU A 129 16.46 -12.85 4.33
CA LEU A 129 15.51 -13.74 4.97
C LEU A 129 16.13 -15.12 5.26
N GLN A 130 16.93 -15.66 4.33
CA GLN A 130 17.67 -16.91 4.56
C GLN A 130 18.61 -16.78 5.76
N GLN A 131 19.40 -15.70 5.81
CA GLN A 131 20.31 -15.44 6.91
C GLN A 131 19.56 -15.29 8.24
N ALA A 132 18.43 -14.58 8.24
CA ALA A 132 17.61 -14.41 9.44
C ALA A 132 17.05 -15.73 9.97
N ILE A 133 16.67 -16.66 9.08
CA ILE A 133 16.24 -18.01 9.48
C ILE A 133 17.41 -18.79 10.06
N GLN A 134 18.57 -18.79 9.39
CA GLN A 134 19.76 -19.51 9.86
C GLN A 134 20.17 -19.06 11.27
N MET A 135 20.22 -17.75 11.53
CA MET A 135 20.59 -17.20 12.84
C MET A 135 19.65 -17.59 13.98
N ARG A 136 18.41 -17.99 13.71
CA ARG A 136 17.39 -18.35 14.73
C ARG A 136 17.28 -19.84 14.99
N ASN A 137 17.90 -20.66 14.16
CA ASN A 137 17.89 -22.12 14.28
C ASN A 137 19.16 -22.66 14.96
N PHE A 138 20.08 -21.78 15.36
CA PHE A 138 21.19 -22.06 16.28
C PHE A 138 20.81 -21.65 17.70
#